data_AF-A0A923IYC9-F1
#
_entry.id   AF-A0A923IYC9-F1
#
_cell.length_a   1.000
_cell.length_b   1.000
_cell.length_c   1.000
_cell.angle_alpha   90.00
_cell.angle_beta   90.00
_cell.angle_gamma   90.00
#
_symmetry.space_group_name_H-M   'P 1'
#
loop_
_entity.id
_entity.type
_entity.pdbx_description
1 polymer ?
#
loop_
_entity_poly.entity_id
_entity_poly.type
_entity_poly.pdbx_seq_one_letter_code
_entity_poly.pdbx_strand_id
1 'polypeptide(L)'
;MIEGDPAQVRSRAAVMQARSREFAEFADAVASISTDGWSGRAADRFRARFECEPQRWREAASGFARAGAALTAWADAVSLARVRASSCKALYEQGEEATRRARVAYEAQLTCELDAQNSWLRSGVAQVELARLSPTPFTDPGQALRDEASAAFAAIVEELDQKATWVASEVRAGCAGAPSARN
;
A
#
# COMPACT_ATOMS: atom_id res chain seq x y z
N MET A 1 -5.59 2.38 9.83
CA MET A 1 -6.14 1.45 8.80
C MET A 1 -5.70 1.95 7.44
N ILE A 2 -5.47 1.06 6.47
CA ILE A 2 -5.17 1.45 5.09
C ILE A 2 -6.48 1.50 4.29
N GLU A 3 -6.80 2.68 3.75
CA GLU A 3 -8.01 2.93 2.97
C GLU A 3 -7.90 2.32 1.56
N GLY A 4 -9.06 2.04 0.95
CA GLY A 4 -9.17 1.50 -0.42
C GLY A 4 -10.10 0.29 -0.55
N ASP A 5 -10.39 -0.11 -1.77
CA ASP A 5 -11.17 -1.31 -2.05
C ASP A 5 -10.44 -2.19 -3.09
N PRO A 6 -9.64 -3.16 -2.62
CA PRO A 6 -8.94 -4.09 -3.51
C PRO A 6 -9.88 -4.85 -4.44
N ALA A 7 -11.12 -5.13 -4.04
CA ALA A 7 -12.07 -5.84 -4.89
C ALA A 7 -12.55 -4.95 -6.05
N GLN A 8 -12.86 -3.68 -5.79
CA GLN A 8 -13.15 -2.73 -6.87
C GLN A 8 -11.96 -2.52 -7.81
N VAL A 9 -10.73 -2.46 -7.29
CA VAL A 9 -9.53 -2.38 -8.13
C VAL A 9 -9.39 -3.62 -9.00
N ARG A 10 -9.59 -4.83 -8.45
CA ARG A 10 -9.59 -6.08 -9.22
C ARG A 10 -10.66 -6.11 -10.30
N SER A 11 -11.86 -5.59 -10.02
CA SER A 11 -12.93 -5.47 -11.01
C SER A 11 -12.49 -4.60 -12.20
N ARG A 12 -11.88 -3.42 -11.93
CA ARG A 12 -11.33 -2.57 -12.99
C ARG A 12 -10.18 -3.25 -13.74
N ALA A 13 -9.30 -3.96 -13.06
CA ALA A 13 -8.23 -4.73 -13.69
C ALA A 13 -8.79 -5.79 -14.65
N ALA A 14 -9.84 -6.50 -14.25
CA ALA A 14 -10.53 -7.48 -15.10
C ALA A 14 -11.14 -6.84 -16.35
N VAL A 15 -11.75 -5.66 -16.23
CA VAL A 15 -12.24 -4.89 -17.39
C VAL A 15 -11.10 -4.55 -18.35
N MET A 16 -9.96 -4.09 -17.84
CA MET A 16 -8.79 -3.78 -18.70
C MET A 16 -8.28 -5.03 -19.42
N GLN A 17 -8.22 -6.18 -18.74
CA GLN A 17 -7.82 -7.44 -19.36
C GLN A 17 -8.83 -7.93 -20.41
N ALA A 18 -10.13 -7.75 -20.18
CA ALA A 18 -11.15 -8.08 -21.17
C ALA A 18 -10.99 -7.20 -22.43
N ARG A 19 -10.81 -5.89 -22.27
CA ARG A 19 -10.55 -4.97 -23.39
C ARG A 19 -9.28 -5.31 -24.15
N SER A 20 -8.22 -5.73 -23.45
CA SER A 20 -7.00 -6.20 -24.09
C SER A 20 -7.26 -7.34 -25.07
N ARG A 21 -8.02 -8.36 -24.64
CA ARG A 21 -8.38 -9.51 -25.46
C ARG A 21 -9.23 -9.11 -26.67
N GLU A 22 -10.25 -8.29 -26.45
CA GLU A 22 -11.09 -7.77 -27.53
C GLU A 22 -10.25 -7.06 -28.61
N PHE A 23 -9.31 -6.20 -28.22
CA PHE A 23 -8.45 -5.50 -29.19
C PHE A 23 -7.46 -6.42 -29.89
N ALA A 24 -6.98 -7.48 -29.25
CA ALA A 24 -6.15 -8.49 -29.89
C ALA A 24 -6.97 -9.28 -30.94
N GLU A 25 -8.19 -9.69 -30.59
CA GLU A 25 -9.11 -10.36 -31.52
C GLU A 25 -9.46 -9.46 -32.72
N PHE A 26 -9.70 -8.17 -32.48
CA PHE A 26 -9.90 -7.20 -33.56
C PHE A 26 -8.65 -7.05 -34.44
N ALA A 27 -7.45 -7.02 -33.85
CA ALA A 27 -6.21 -6.94 -34.63
C ALA A 27 -6.05 -8.15 -35.57
N ASP A 28 -6.37 -9.34 -35.09
CA ASP A 28 -6.31 -10.58 -35.87
C ASP A 28 -7.37 -10.60 -36.97
N ALA A 29 -8.61 -10.19 -36.65
CA ALA A 29 -9.69 -10.08 -37.63
C ALA A 29 -9.34 -9.09 -38.75
N VAL A 30 -8.81 -7.92 -38.39
CA VAL A 30 -8.37 -6.89 -39.35
C VAL A 30 -7.21 -7.41 -40.20
N ALA A 31 -6.22 -8.09 -39.59
CA ALA A 31 -5.09 -8.68 -40.32
C ALA A 31 -5.51 -9.81 -41.28
N SER A 32 -6.60 -10.50 -41.00
CA SER A 32 -7.11 -11.60 -41.84
C SER A 32 -7.83 -11.15 -43.11
N ILE A 33 -8.13 -9.85 -43.25
CA ILE A 33 -8.82 -9.32 -44.42
C ILE A 33 -7.89 -9.43 -45.64
N SER A 34 -8.20 -10.38 -46.52
CA SER A 34 -7.56 -10.53 -47.82
C SER A 34 -8.19 -9.60 -48.85
N THR A 35 -7.36 -8.94 -49.65
CA THR A 35 -7.77 -8.20 -50.86
C THR A 35 -7.46 -8.96 -52.14
N ASP A 36 -7.32 -10.28 -52.07
CA ASP A 36 -6.99 -11.11 -53.23
C ASP A 36 -8.04 -10.92 -54.33
N GLY A 37 -7.58 -10.72 -55.57
CA GLY A 37 -8.43 -10.40 -56.71
C GLY A 37 -8.80 -8.92 -56.86
N TRP A 38 -8.50 -8.05 -55.88
CA TRP A 38 -8.69 -6.61 -56.01
C TRP A 38 -7.38 -5.89 -56.35
N SER A 39 -7.31 -5.31 -57.55
CA SER A 39 -6.12 -4.65 -58.08
C SER A 39 -6.41 -3.23 -58.59
N GLY A 40 -5.33 -2.45 -58.79
CA GLY A 40 -5.38 -1.07 -59.25
C GLY A 40 -5.25 -0.05 -58.12
N ARG A 41 -5.18 1.24 -58.49
CA ARG A 41 -4.82 2.35 -57.58
C ARG A 41 -5.67 2.46 -56.30
N ALA A 42 -6.93 2.03 -56.35
CA ALA A 42 -7.81 2.03 -55.18
C ALA A 42 -7.40 0.95 -54.16
N ALA A 43 -7.03 -0.25 -54.65
CA ALA A 43 -6.56 -1.34 -53.81
C ALA A 43 -5.20 -0.99 -53.17
N ASP A 44 -4.29 -0.37 -53.92
CA ASP A 44 -2.98 0.05 -53.40
C ASP A 44 -3.13 1.12 -52.31
N ARG A 45 -4.03 2.09 -52.48
CA ARG A 45 -4.34 3.10 -51.45
C ARG A 45 -4.98 2.51 -50.21
N PHE A 46 -5.85 1.51 -50.37
CA PHE A 46 -6.43 0.78 -49.24
C PHE A 46 -5.32 0.07 -48.46
N ARG A 47 -4.51 -0.76 -49.12
CA ARG A 47 -3.40 -1.49 -48.47
C ARG A 47 -2.45 -0.54 -47.75
N ALA A 48 -2.01 0.54 -48.40
CA ALA A 48 -1.13 1.54 -47.80
C ALA A 48 -1.71 2.19 -46.53
N ARG A 49 -3.04 2.38 -46.45
CA ARG A 49 -3.67 2.96 -45.26
C ARG A 49 -4.01 1.94 -44.18
N PHE A 50 -4.26 0.70 -44.60
CA PHE A 50 -4.78 -0.39 -43.77
C PHE A 50 -3.68 -1.23 -43.12
N GLU A 51 -2.49 -1.30 -43.72
CA GLU A 51 -1.33 -2.05 -43.22
C GLU A 51 -0.95 -1.69 -41.76
N CYS A 52 -1.16 -0.44 -41.33
CA CYS A 52 -0.87 -0.01 -39.97
C CYS A 52 -1.97 -0.32 -38.95
N GLU A 53 -3.22 -0.57 -39.38
CA GLU A 53 -4.36 -0.70 -38.47
C GLU A 53 -4.29 -1.92 -37.56
N PRO A 54 -3.93 -3.15 -38.03
CA PRO A 54 -3.72 -4.29 -37.14
C PRO A 54 -2.72 -3.99 -36.02
N GLN A 55 -1.62 -3.32 -36.36
CA GLN A 55 -0.58 -3.00 -35.40
C GLN A 55 -1.06 -2.01 -34.33
N ARG A 56 -1.85 -1.00 -34.71
CA ARG A 56 -2.47 -0.04 -33.77
C ARG A 56 -3.41 -0.73 -32.78
N TRP A 57 -4.19 -1.72 -33.25
CA TRP A 57 -5.05 -2.52 -32.36
C TRP A 57 -4.24 -3.41 -31.42
N ARG A 58 -3.13 -4.00 -31.87
CA ARG A 58 -2.21 -4.74 -30.97
C ARG A 58 -1.58 -3.85 -29.92
N GLU A 59 -1.18 -2.64 -30.28
CA GLU A 59 -0.64 -1.66 -29.33
C GLU A 59 -1.67 -1.28 -28.27
N ALA A 60 -2.92 -1.04 -28.67
CA ALA A 60 -4.02 -0.85 -27.73
C ALA A 60 -4.20 -2.07 -26.81
N ALA A 61 -4.25 -3.28 -27.38
CA ALA A 61 -4.36 -4.53 -26.62
C ALA A 61 -3.26 -4.65 -25.56
N SER A 62 -2.00 -4.40 -25.94
CA SER A 62 -0.86 -4.42 -25.04
C SER A 62 -0.97 -3.35 -23.94
N GLY A 63 -1.44 -2.15 -24.28
CA GLY A 63 -1.64 -1.07 -23.31
C GLY A 63 -2.66 -1.41 -22.24
N PHE A 64 -3.80 -1.99 -22.64
CA PHE A 64 -4.83 -2.47 -21.72
C PHE A 64 -4.37 -3.67 -20.87
N ALA A 65 -3.59 -4.60 -21.44
CA ALA A 65 -2.99 -5.70 -20.68
C ALA A 65 -2.05 -5.19 -19.58
N ARG A 66 -1.18 -4.23 -19.94
CA ARG A 66 -0.23 -3.60 -19.01
C ARG A 66 -0.95 -2.89 -17.87
N ALA A 67 -1.94 -2.06 -18.18
CA ALA A 67 -2.76 -1.37 -17.18
C ALA A 67 -3.50 -2.34 -16.27
N GLY A 68 -4.10 -3.39 -16.83
CA GLY A 68 -4.79 -4.43 -16.05
C GLY A 68 -3.85 -5.16 -15.10
N ALA A 69 -2.66 -5.57 -15.57
CA ALA A 69 -1.67 -6.24 -14.74
C ALA A 69 -1.17 -5.35 -13.59
N ALA A 70 -0.92 -4.07 -13.87
CA ALA A 70 -0.52 -3.10 -12.85
C ALA A 70 -1.60 -2.90 -11.77
N LEU A 71 -2.87 -2.77 -12.17
CA LEU A 71 -3.98 -2.66 -11.22
C LEU A 71 -4.19 -3.91 -10.37
N THR A 72 -4.00 -5.11 -10.93
CA THR A 72 -4.00 -6.36 -10.14
C THR A 72 -2.90 -6.32 -9.07
N ALA A 73 -1.68 -5.96 -9.46
CA ALA A 73 -0.56 -5.86 -8.53
C ALA A 73 -0.78 -4.78 -7.44
N TRP A 74 -1.50 -3.70 -7.76
CA TRP A 74 -1.93 -2.71 -6.77
C TRP A 74 -2.91 -3.30 -5.75
N ALA A 75 -3.93 -4.02 -6.21
CA ALA A 75 -4.92 -4.63 -5.33
C ALA A 75 -4.28 -5.63 -4.36
N ASP A 76 -3.31 -6.40 -4.83
CA ASP A 76 -2.56 -7.35 -4.01
C ASP A 76 -1.69 -6.63 -2.97
N ALA A 77 -0.99 -5.55 -3.37
CA ALA A 77 -0.21 -4.72 -2.45
C ALA A 77 -1.08 -4.12 -1.35
N VAL A 78 -2.23 -3.52 -1.68
CA VAL A 78 -3.17 -2.97 -0.67
C VAL A 78 -3.71 -4.06 0.25
N SER A 79 -4.01 -5.25 -0.28
CA SER A 79 -4.47 -6.39 0.52
C SER A 79 -3.41 -6.84 1.53
N LEU A 80 -2.17 -7.00 1.08
CA LEU A 80 -1.05 -7.37 1.95
C LEU A 80 -0.76 -6.29 3.00
N ALA A 81 -0.76 -5.02 2.58
CA ALA A 81 -0.51 -3.89 3.46
C ALA A 81 -1.55 -3.81 4.59
N ARG A 82 -2.82 -4.15 4.33
CA ARG A 82 -3.86 -4.22 5.36
C ARG A 82 -3.57 -5.28 6.43
N VAL A 83 -3.12 -6.45 6.00
CA VAL A 83 -2.73 -7.53 6.92
C VAL A 83 -1.53 -7.10 7.76
N ARG A 84 -0.52 -6.48 7.14
CA ARG A 84 0.66 -5.98 7.89
C ARG A 84 0.27 -4.85 8.86
N ALA A 85 -0.62 -3.95 8.45
CA ALA A 85 -1.09 -2.85 9.29
C ALA A 85 -1.88 -3.33 10.52
N SER A 86 -2.64 -4.43 10.41
CA SER A 86 -3.31 -5.01 11.59
C SER A 86 -2.29 -5.63 12.56
N SER A 87 -1.21 -6.24 12.06
CA SER A 87 -0.09 -6.69 12.89
C SER A 87 0.60 -5.53 13.61
N CYS A 88 0.88 -4.41 12.91
CA CYS A 88 1.43 -3.20 13.54
C CYS A 88 0.51 -2.67 14.65
N LYS A 89 -0.81 -2.64 14.42
CA LYS A 89 -1.78 -2.22 15.43
C LYS A 89 -1.71 -3.11 16.68
N ALA A 90 -1.68 -4.43 16.49
CA ALA A 90 -1.60 -5.39 17.59
C ALA A 90 -0.29 -5.23 18.39
N LEU A 91 0.84 -4.96 17.72
CA LEU A 91 2.12 -4.70 18.38
C LEU A 91 2.08 -3.39 19.19
N TYR A 92 1.50 -2.34 18.62
CA TYR A 92 1.32 -1.06 19.31
C TYR A 92 0.44 -1.21 20.57
N GLU A 93 -0.67 -1.95 20.47
CA GLU A 93 -1.56 -2.24 21.60
C GLU A 93 -0.85 -3.05 22.70
N GLN A 94 0.06 -3.97 22.34
CA GLN A 94 0.92 -4.65 23.32
C GLN A 94 1.86 -3.69 24.05
N GLY A 95 2.44 -2.72 23.33
CA GLY A 95 3.23 -1.65 23.93
C GLY A 95 2.43 -0.79 24.91
N GLU A 96 1.24 -0.35 24.51
CA GLU A 96 0.32 0.40 25.39
C GLU A 96 -0.02 -0.37 26.67
N GLU A 97 -0.31 -1.66 26.54
CA GLU A 97 -0.63 -2.51 27.69
C GLU A 97 0.58 -2.70 28.62
N ALA A 98 1.78 -2.89 28.07
CA ALA A 98 3.01 -2.99 28.84
C ALA A 98 3.28 -1.70 29.64
N THR A 99 3.14 -0.55 29.00
CA THR A 99 3.24 0.76 29.65
C THR A 99 2.21 0.93 30.75
N ARG A 100 0.95 0.61 30.48
CA ARG A 100 -0.14 0.75 31.44
C ARG A 100 0.10 -0.09 32.69
N ARG A 101 0.50 -1.35 32.53
CA ARG A 101 0.85 -2.23 33.66
C ARG A 101 2.03 -1.69 34.45
N ALA A 102 3.08 -1.24 33.76
CA ALA A 102 4.26 -0.69 34.40
C ALA A 102 3.95 0.59 35.18
N ARG A 103 3.08 1.46 34.65
CA ARG A 103 2.63 2.68 35.35
C ARG A 103 1.86 2.37 36.62
N VAL A 104 0.92 1.43 36.56
CA VAL A 104 0.16 0.98 37.76
C VAL A 104 1.11 0.42 38.82
N ALA A 105 2.07 -0.43 38.42
CA ALA A 105 3.05 -0.99 39.34
C ALA A 105 3.95 0.10 39.97
N TYR A 106 4.39 1.06 39.15
CA TYR A 106 5.20 2.19 39.57
C TYR A 106 4.47 3.12 40.55
N GLU A 107 3.20 3.45 40.27
CA GLU A 107 2.35 4.27 41.15
C GLU A 107 2.10 3.58 42.50
N ALA A 108 1.89 2.26 42.50
CA ALA A 108 1.75 1.47 43.73
C ALA A 108 3.04 1.48 44.55
N GLN A 109 4.20 1.29 43.90
CA GLN A 109 5.50 1.36 44.55
C GLN A 109 5.74 2.74 45.18
N LEU A 110 5.49 3.81 44.43
CA LEU A 110 5.64 5.18 44.91
C LEU A 110 4.74 5.46 46.12
N THR A 111 3.51 4.95 46.11
CA THR A 111 2.58 5.08 47.25
C THR A 111 3.12 4.37 48.50
N CYS A 112 3.58 3.13 48.37
CA CYS A 112 4.18 2.39 49.48
C CYS A 112 5.45 3.07 50.03
N GLU A 113 6.28 3.61 49.16
CA GLU A 113 7.50 4.35 49.55
C GLU A 113 7.16 5.64 50.32
N LEU A 114 6.16 6.40 49.85
CA LEU A 114 5.66 7.59 50.53
C LEU A 114 5.05 7.27 51.91
N ASP A 115 4.26 6.20 52.01
CA ASP A 115 3.68 5.75 53.27
C ASP A 115 4.75 5.31 54.27
N ALA A 116 5.76 4.57 53.81
CA ALA A 116 6.91 4.20 54.62
C ALA A 116 7.65 5.45 55.12
N GLN A 117 7.98 6.38 54.23
CA GLN A 117 8.64 7.65 54.56
C GLN A 117 7.84 8.45 55.62
N ASN A 118 6.52 8.53 55.47
CA ASN A 118 5.65 9.18 56.45
C ASN A 118 5.66 8.49 57.82
N SER A 119 5.72 7.16 57.87
CA SER A 119 5.84 6.39 59.12
C SER A 119 7.19 6.67 59.83
N TRP A 120 8.29 6.68 59.07
CA TRP A 120 9.63 6.98 59.60
C TRP A 120 9.77 8.42 60.14
N LEU A 121 9.13 9.39 59.49
CA LEU A 121 9.07 10.76 59.99
C LEU A 121 8.36 10.83 61.35
N ARG A 122 7.30 10.04 61.53
CA ARG A 122 6.58 9.96 62.82
C ARG A 122 7.39 9.27 63.92
N SER A 123 8.31 8.38 63.57
CA SER A 123 9.20 7.71 64.54
C SER A 123 10.46 8.51 64.90
N GLY A 124 10.65 9.70 64.31
CA GLY A 124 11.75 10.61 64.65
C GLY A 124 13.04 10.37 63.87
N VAL A 125 13.01 9.61 62.77
CA VAL A 125 14.19 9.41 61.89
C VAL A 125 14.50 10.68 61.10
N ALA A 126 15.79 11.03 60.98
CA ALA A 126 16.24 12.28 60.36
C ALA A 126 15.99 12.32 58.84
N GLN A 127 15.65 13.51 58.31
CA GLN A 127 15.39 13.74 56.88
C GLN A 127 16.54 13.33 55.95
N VAL A 128 17.79 13.40 56.41
CA VAL A 128 18.98 13.02 55.63
C VAL A 128 19.01 11.51 55.34
N GLU A 129 18.46 10.69 56.24
CA GLU A 129 18.35 9.23 56.06
C GLU A 129 17.22 8.87 55.09
N LEU A 130 16.15 9.66 55.06
CA LEU A 130 15.01 9.49 54.14
C LEU A 130 15.34 9.86 52.69
N ALA A 131 16.24 10.82 52.46
CA ALA A 131 16.65 11.23 51.11
C ALA A 131 17.33 10.09 50.30
N ARG A 132 17.92 9.10 51.00
CA ARG A 132 18.55 7.92 50.39
C ARG A 132 17.54 6.92 49.81
N LEU A 133 16.24 7.09 50.07
CA LEU A 133 15.15 6.21 49.62
C LEU A 133 14.41 6.78 48.40
N SER A 134 15.03 7.66 47.62
CA SER A 134 14.37 8.29 46.47
C SER A 134 13.95 7.22 45.42
N PRO A 135 12.69 7.22 44.94
CA PRO A 135 12.22 6.24 43.96
C PRO A 135 13.08 6.28 42.69
N THR A 136 13.35 5.11 42.10
CA THR A 136 13.95 5.05 40.77
C THR A 136 13.02 5.67 39.74
N PRO A 137 13.51 6.47 38.77
CA PRO A 137 12.64 7.04 37.73
C PRO A 137 11.90 5.97 36.91
N PHE A 138 10.64 6.24 36.57
CA PHE A 138 9.86 5.37 35.70
C PHE A 138 10.55 5.17 34.34
N THR A 139 10.72 3.91 33.94
CA THR A 139 11.16 3.52 32.60
C THR A 139 10.01 2.81 31.92
N ASP A 140 9.66 3.25 30.70
CA ASP A 140 8.54 2.68 29.96
C ASP A 140 8.95 1.43 29.16
N PRO A 141 8.54 0.21 29.57
CA PRO A 141 8.89 -1.01 28.85
C PRO A 141 8.13 -1.18 27.52
N GLY A 142 7.03 -0.44 27.32
CA GLY A 142 6.21 -0.52 26.12
C GLY A 142 6.68 0.37 24.97
N GLN A 143 7.62 1.30 25.26
CA GLN A 143 8.04 2.31 24.30
C GLN A 143 8.64 1.70 23.03
N ALA A 144 9.57 0.76 23.17
CA ALA A 144 10.22 0.12 22.03
C ALA A 144 9.22 -0.59 21.09
N LEU A 145 8.19 -1.25 21.65
CA LEU A 145 7.16 -1.93 20.86
C LEU A 145 6.31 -0.94 20.05
N ARG A 146 5.96 0.20 20.63
CA ARG A 146 5.22 1.25 19.91
C ARG A 146 6.04 1.92 18.82
N ASP A 147 7.32 2.15 19.08
CA ASP A 147 8.25 2.72 18.11
C ASP A 147 8.44 1.76 16.94
N GLU A 148 8.66 0.48 17.22
CA GLU A 148 8.75 -0.58 16.19
C GLU A 148 7.46 -0.66 15.37
N ALA A 149 6.30 -0.69 16.02
CA ALA A 149 5.01 -0.74 15.34
C ALA A 149 4.80 0.48 14.42
N SER A 150 5.17 1.68 14.88
CA SER A 150 5.02 2.93 14.14
C SER A 150 5.98 2.98 12.96
N ALA A 151 7.24 2.58 13.15
CA ALA A 151 8.24 2.51 12.08
C ALA A 151 7.84 1.48 11.01
N ALA A 152 7.39 0.29 11.42
CA ALA A 152 6.91 -0.73 10.51
C ALA A 152 5.68 -0.25 9.71
N PHE A 153 4.75 0.47 10.35
CA PHE A 153 3.61 1.05 9.65
C PHE A 153 4.02 2.12 8.65
N ALA A 154 4.95 3.00 9.00
CA ALA A 154 5.48 4.01 8.09
C ALA A 154 6.13 3.38 6.83
N ALA A 155 6.91 2.31 7.02
CA ALA A 155 7.51 1.57 5.90
C ALA A 155 6.44 0.97 4.96
N ILE A 156 5.34 0.44 5.50
CA ILE A 156 4.22 -0.07 4.70
C ILE A 156 3.61 1.04 3.83
N VAL A 157 3.44 2.25 4.39
CA VAL A 157 2.89 3.39 3.65
C VAL A 157 3.84 3.81 2.53
N GLU A 158 5.13 3.89 2.80
CA GLU A 158 6.13 4.23 1.79
C GLU A 158 6.17 3.21 0.64
N GLU A 159 6.16 1.91 0.95
CA GLU A 159 6.09 0.84 -0.05
C GLU A 159 4.83 0.97 -0.93
N LEU A 160 3.68 1.31 -0.33
CA LEU A 160 2.44 1.55 -1.08
C LEU A 160 2.54 2.78 -1.97
N ASP A 161 3.12 3.89 -1.53
CA ASP A 161 3.27 5.09 -2.35
C ASP A 161 4.18 4.84 -3.56
N GLN A 162 5.27 4.10 -3.36
CA GLN A 162 6.14 3.67 -4.46
C GLN A 162 5.37 2.77 -5.44
N LYS A 163 4.59 1.81 -4.93
CA LYS A 163 3.77 0.94 -5.78
C LYS A 163 2.69 1.71 -6.54
N ALA A 164 2.03 2.68 -5.89
CA ALA A 164 1.03 3.53 -6.53
C ALA A 164 1.64 4.36 -7.66
N THR A 165 2.82 4.93 -7.44
CA THR A 165 3.58 5.69 -8.44
C THR A 165 3.91 4.84 -9.66
N TRP A 166 4.40 3.61 -9.43
CA TRP A 166 4.66 2.65 -10.49
C TRP A 166 3.38 2.28 -11.25
N VAL A 167 2.28 1.96 -10.56
CA VAL A 167 1.00 1.64 -11.22
C VAL A 167 0.54 2.80 -12.10
N ALA A 168 0.65 4.04 -11.61
CA ALA A 168 0.31 5.23 -12.38
C ALA A 168 1.18 5.38 -13.62
N SER A 169 2.49 5.07 -13.57
CA SER A 169 3.34 5.09 -14.76
C SER A 169 2.97 3.99 -15.75
N GLU A 170 2.65 2.79 -15.28
CA GLU A 170 2.23 1.67 -16.14
C GLU A 170 0.91 1.95 -16.87
N VAL A 171 -0.07 2.54 -16.17
CA VAL A 171 -1.35 2.94 -16.77
C VAL A 171 -1.12 4.04 -17.82
N ARG A 172 -0.32 5.07 -17.51
CA ARG A 172 0.00 6.12 -18.49
C ARG A 172 0.75 5.57 -19.71
N ALA A 173 1.71 4.67 -19.50
CA ALA A 173 2.44 4.01 -20.58
C ALA A 173 1.48 3.18 -21.46
N GLY A 174 0.50 2.51 -20.86
CA GLY A 174 -0.55 1.80 -21.58
C GLY A 174 -1.43 2.72 -22.45
N CYS A 175 -1.56 4.00 -22.08
CA CYS A 175 -2.29 5.00 -22.86
C CYS A 175 -1.44 5.68 -23.95
N ALA A 176 -0.13 5.47 -24.01
CA ALA A 176 0.76 6.20 -24.93
C ALA A 176 0.47 5.93 -26.43
N GLY A 177 -0.13 4.78 -26.76
CA GLY A 177 -0.57 4.45 -28.12
C GLY A 177 -1.90 5.09 -28.53
N ALA A 178 -2.59 5.80 -27.62
CA ALA A 178 -3.84 6.47 -27.95
C ALA A 178 -3.58 7.76 -28.75
N PRO A 179 -4.30 8.03 -29.86
CA PRO A 179 -4.17 9.28 -30.60
C PRO A 179 -4.49 10.49 -29.72
N SER A 180 -3.76 11.60 -29.90
CA SER A 180 -3.98 12.85 -29.16
C SER A 180 -5.26 13.60 -29.55
N ALA A 181 -5.91 13.22 -30.66
CA ALA A 181 -7.17 13.78 -31.14
C ALA A 181 -8.14 12.67 -31.56
N ARG A 182 -9.43 12.84 -31.21
CA ARG A 182 -10.53 12.13 -31.88
C ARG A 182 -10.78 12.82 -33.21
N ASN A 183 -10.61 12.10 -34.32
CA ASN A 183 -11.07 12.53 -35.63
C ASN A 183 -12.59 12.70 -35.64
#